data_AF-A0A512UJX3-F1
#
_entry.id   AF-A0A512UJX3-F1
#
_cell.length_a   1.000
_cell.length_b   1.000
_cell.length_c   1.000
_cell.angle_alpha   90.00
_cell.angle_beta   90.00
_cell.angle_gamma   90.00
#
_symmetry.space_group_name_H-M   'P 1'
#
loop_
_entity.id
_entity.type
_entity.pdbx_description
1 polymer ?
#
loop_
_entity_poly.entity_id
_entity_poly.type
_entity_poly.pdbx_seq_one_letter_code
_entity_poly.pdbx_strand_id
1 'polypeptide(L)'
;MSRPQVSVISAAGEKTASQLPLPSVFAAPVRADIVHSVFTRVNKNKRQAYAVSVKAGHQTSAESWGTGRAVARIPRVGGGGTHRAGQAAFGNMCRGGRMFAPTKVWRRWHVKVNQNEKRYATASAIAASAVTSLVLARGHRVEQVAELPLVVSNDFESVSKTKDAIAVLKAVGANKDIIRVIKSKKIRAGKGKLRNRRFVQRKGPLVVYANDNGLVSALRNVPGVDVAHVSRLGLLQLAPGAHLGRFVIWTQAAFETLDSVYGSEATQSAKVGYSLPSNIVANTDYKSLINSSEIQAVVRPSNEASTKRPHVLKKNPLKNKQVLLRLNPYARAFSEQKLGSQKVEGKKVKNTQFASLLKQ
;
A
#
# COMPACT_ATOMS: atom_id res chain seq x y z
N MET A 1 10.14 -13.84 -13.07
CA MET A 1 10.97 -14.02 -14.27
C MET A 1 10.24 -13.42 -15.45
N SER A 2 10.77 -12.34 -15.99
CA SER A 2 10.31 -11.74 -17.24
C SER A 2 10.92 -12.50 -18.42
N ARG A 3 10.20 -12.58 -19.54
CA ARG A 3 10.72 -13.23 -20.75
C ARG A 3 11.95 -12.46 -21.24
N PRO A 4 13.03 -13.13 -21.68
CA PRO A 4 14.22 -12.44 -22.18
C PRO A 4 13.93 -11.66 -23.47
N GLN A 5 12.95 -12.10 -24.25
CA GLN A 5 12.49 -11.47 -25.48
C GLN A 5 10.99 -11.20 -25.44
N VAL A 6 10.58 -10.13 -26.10
CA VAL A 6 9.19 -9.66 -26.21
C VAL A 6 8.82 -9.53 -27.69
N SER A 7 7.68 -10.09 -28.09
CA SER A 7 7.21 -10.01 -29.48
C SER A 7 6.56 -8.66 -29.77
N VAL A 8 6.81 -8.12 -30.96
CA VAL A 8 6.15 -6.91 -31.44
C VAL A 8 4.82 -7.30 -32.09
N ILE A 9 3.73 -6.64 -31.69
CA ILE A 9 2.39 -6.87 -32.25
C ILE A 9 2.08 -5.81 -33.29
N SER A 10 1.52 -6.21 -34.42
CA SER A 10 1.09 -5.30 -35.48
C SER A 10 -0.12 -4.46 -35.05
N ALA A 11 -0.42 -3.40 -35.80
CA ALA A 11 -1.65 -2.62 -35.62
C ALA A 11 -2.95 -3.46 -35.73
N ALA A 12 -2.89 -4.60 -36.43
CA ALA A 12 -3.98 -5.55 -36.60
C ALA A 12 -4.11 -6.56 -35.43
N GLY A 13 -3.22 -6.51 -34.43
CA GLY A 13 -3.25 -7.41 -33.27
C GLY A 13 -2.54 -8.74 -33.47
N GLU A 14 -1.86 -8.93 -34.60
CA GLU A 14 -1.11 -10.14 -34.93
C GLU A 14 0.33 -10.04 -34.45
N LYS A 15 0.90 -11.14 -33.97
CA LYS A 15 2.32 -11.19 -33.61
C LYS A 15 3.18 -11.11 -34.86
N THR A 16 4.07 -10.14 -34.92
CA THR A 16 5.08 -10.05 -35.98
C THR A 16 6.25 -10.98 -35.69
N ALA A 17 7.09 -11.25 -36.70
CA ALA A 17 8.33 -12.01 -36.53
C ALA A 17 9.39 -11.24 -35.72
N SER A 18 9.22 -9.92 -35.54
CA SER A 18 10.16 -9.09 -34.79
C SER A 18 10.06 -9.34 -33.28
N GLN A 19 11.22 -9.54 -32.66
CA GLN A 19 11.36 -9.70 -31.22
C GLN A 19 12.42 -8.75 -30.69
N LEU A 20 12.15 -8.16 -29.53
CA LEU A 20 13.03 -7.22 -28.86
C LEU A 20 13.54 -7.83 -27.55
N PRO A 21 14.81 -7.61 -27.19
CA PRO A 21 15.28 -7.95 -25.85
C PRO A 21 14.51 -7.13 -24.82
N LEU A 22 14.27 -7.72 -23.64
CA LEU A 22 13.65 -7.00 -22.54
C LEU A 22 14.62 -5.94 -21.98
N PRO A 23 14.23 -4.64 -21.94
CA PRO A 23 15.06 -3.60 -21.35
C PRO A 23 15.38 -3.86 -19.88
N SER A 24 16.59 -3.51 -19.47
CA SER A 24 17.13 -3.80 -18.13
C SER A 24 16.30 -3.17 -17.01
N VAL A 25 15.57 -2.09 -17.29
CA VAL A 25 14.67 -1.43 -16.32
C VAL A 25 13.57 -2.35 -15.80
N PHE A 26 13.17 -3.39 -16.55
CA PHE A 26 12.17 -4.35 -16.08
C PHE A 26 12.71 -5.36 -15.07
N ALA A 27 14.04 -5.52 -14.98
CA ALA A 27 14.71 -6.31 -13.95
C ALA A 27 14.99 -5.51 -12.65
N ALA A 28 14.67 -4.20 -12.64
CA ALA A 28 14.86 -3.36 -11.47
C ALA A 28 13.99 -3.82 -10.28
N PRO A 29 14.47 -3.65 -9.03
CA PRO A 29 13.74 -4.05 -7.84
C PRO A 29 12.38 -3.35 -7.74
N VAL A 30 11.32 -4.12 -7.53
CA VAL A 30 9.96 -3.60 -7.31
C VAL A 30 9.75 -3.26 -5.83
N ARG A 31 9.89 -1.98 -5.47
CA ARG A 31 9.75 -1.47 -4.09
C ARG A 31 8.47 -0.66 -3.88
N ALA A 32 7.43 -1.31 -3.38
CA ALA A 32 6.12 -0.69 -3.15
C ALA A 32 6.15 0.42 -2.08
N ASP A 33 6.99 0.27 -1.06
CA ASP A 33 7.22 1.24 0.01
C ASP A 33 7.82 2.55 -0.51
N ILE A 34 8.87 2.47 -1.33
CA ILE A 34 9.50 3.64 -1.96
C ILE A 34 8.51 4.32 -2.90
N VAL A 35 7.80 3.53 -3.72
CA VAL A 35 6.78 4.06 -4.64
C VAL A 35 5.68 4.80 -3.88
N HIS A 36 5.21 4.25 -2.76
CA HIS A 36 4.22 4.90 -1.91
C HIS A 36 4.76 6.20 -1.28
N SER A 37 5.95 6.16 -0.68
CA SER A 37 6.61 7.35 -0.09
C SER A 37 6.74 8.48 -1.13
N VAL A 38 7.31 8.17 -2.29
CA VAL A 38 7.52 9.15 -3.37
C VAL A 38 6.20 9.65 -3.94
N PHE A 39 5.24 8.76 -4.19
CA PHE A 39 3.94 9.14 -4.75
C PHE A 39 3.22 10.15 -3.85
N THR A 40 3.16 9.91 -2.54
CA THR A 40 2.47 10.81 -1.60
C THR A 40 3.09 12.21 -1.56
N ARG A 41 4.42 12.30 -1.70
CA ARG A 41 5.17 13.58 -1.72
C ARG A 41 5.00 14.29 -3.06
N VAL A 42 5.15 13.58 -4.18
CA VAL A 42 5.01 14.15 -5.53
C VAL A 42 3.58 14.60 -5.82
N ASN A 43 2.58 13.83 -5.38
CA ASN A 43 1.16 14.16 -5.60
C ASN A 43 0.71 15.44 -4.86
N LYS A 44 1.47 15.88 -3.83
CA LYS A 44 1.22 17.17 -3.16
C LYS A 44 1.63 18.38 -4.01
N ASN A 45 2.46 18.19 -5.04
CA ASN A 45 3.09 19.31 -5.76
C ASN A 45 2.19 19.98 -6.81
N LYS A 46 0.95 19.53 -6.99
CA LYS A 46 -0.06 20.18 -7.85
C LYS A 46 -1.11 20.98 -7.04
N ARG A 47 -0.89 21.16 -5.74
CA ARG A 47 -1.87 21.81 -4.85
C ARG A 47 -1.81 23.33 -5.01
N GLN A 48 -2.98 23.96 -5.02
CA GLN A 48 -3.12 25.41 -4.89
C GLN A 48 -3.30 25.78 -3.42
N ALA A 49 -2.68 26.88 -3.00
CA ALA A 49 -2.82 27.38 -1.64
C ALA A 49 -4.26 27.83 -1.37
N TYR A 50 -4.75 27.62 -0.15
CA TYR A 50 -6.01 28.16 0.33
C TYR A 50 -5.81 28.79 1.71
N ALA A 51 -6.46 29.92 1.94
CA ALA A 51 -6.43 30.66 3.18
C ALA A 51 -7.76 31.40 3.41
N VAL A 52 -8.10 31.65 4.66
CA VAL A 52 -9.18 32.57 5.02
C VAL A 52 -8.67 34.01 5.00
N SER A 53 -9.55 34.99 4.74
CA SER A 53 -9.19 36.41 4.83
C SER A 53 -8.63 36.74 6.22
N VAL A 54 -7.55 37.54 6.25
CA VAL A 54 -6.88 37.96 7.49
C VAL A 54 -7.81 38.83 8.35
N LYS A 55 -8.72 39.59 7.72
CA LYS A 55 -9.66 40.48 8.41
C LYS A 55 -10.93 39.76 8.89
N ALA A 56 -11.16 38.50 8.50
CA ALA A 56 -12.38 37.78 8.82
C ALA A 56 -12.55 37.60 10.34
N GLY A 57 -13.74 37.92 10.84
CA GLY A 57 -14.06 37.83 12.27
C GLY A 57 -13.44 38.93 13.14
N HIS A 58 -12.73 39.90 12.55
CA HIS A 58 -12.10 41.04 13.23
C HIS A 58 -12.64 42.42 12.78
N GLN A 59 -13.58 42.46 11.83
CA GLN A 59 -14.23 43.69 11.34
C GLN A 59 -15.38 44.13 12.26
N THR A 60 -15.13 44.24 13.57
CA THR A 60 -16.12 44.66 14.55
C THR A 60 -15.41 45.34 15.72
N SER A 61 -15.93 46.47 16.20
CA SER A 61 -15.52 47.08 17.46
C SER A 61 -16.27 46.38 18.60
N ALA A 62 -15.56 45.54 19.35
CA ALA A 62 -16.12 44.78 20.45
C ALA A 62 -15.16 44.77 21.64
N GLU A 63 -15.70 44.97 22.83
CA GLU A 63 -14.94 45.02 24.07
C GLU A 63 -15.60 44.13 25.11
N SER A 64 -14.81 43.58 26.04
CA SER A 64 -15.38 42.77 27.11
C SER A 64 -16.12 43.67 28.10
N TRP A 65 -17.31 43.27 28.51
CA TRP A 65 -18.03 43.97 29.58
C TRP A 65 -17.49 43.66 30.98
N GLY A 66 -16.46 42.81 31.10
CA GLY A 66 -15.86 42.43 32.37
C GLY A 66 -16.74 41.49 33.19
N THR A 67 -16.50 41.46 34.50
CA THR A 67 -17.30 40.73 35.50
C THR A 67 -18.43 41.60 36.04
N GLY A 68 -19.34 41.02 36.84
CA GLY A 68 -20.38 41.80 37.56
C GLY A 68 -21.65 42.13 36.77
N ARG A 69 -21.80 41.59 35.54
CA ARG A 69 -22.98 41.82 34.68
C ARG A 69 -23.77 40.55 34.36
N ALA A 70 -23.61 39.50 35.19
CA ALA A 70 -24.24 38.19 35.02
C ALA A 70 -24.07 37.55 33.61
N VAL A 71 -22.97 37.87 32.91
CA VAL A 71 -22.64 37.35 31.58
C VAL A 71 -21.17 36.95 31.47
N ALA A 72 -20.85 36.05 30.53
CA ALA A 72 -19.47 35.64 30.26
C ALA A 72 -18.60 36.79 29.73
N ARG A 73 -17.29 36.73 30.06
CA ARG A 73 -16.27 37.77 29.80
C ARG A 73 -15.78 37.90 28.34
N ILE A 74 -16.45 37.26 27.38
CA ILE A 74 -16.08 37.37 25.96
C ILE A 74 -16.34 38.78 25.45
N PRO A 75 -15.50 39.35 24.55
CA PRO A 75 -15.78 40.65 23.93
C PRO A 75 -17.15 40.67 23.25
N ARG A 76 -17.90 41.77 23.45
CA ARG A 76 -19.25 41.97 22.93
C ARG A 76 -19.30 43.23 22.06
N VAL A 77 -20.09 43.16 20.98
CA VAL A 77 -20.28 44.29 20.08
C VAL A 77 -21.00 45.43 20.81
N GLY A 78 -20.48 46.65 20.70
CA GLY A 78 -21.08 47.84 21.30
C GLY A 78 -22.33 48.35 20.55
N GLY A 79 -22.87 49.49 21.02
CA GLY A 79 -24.03 50.16 20.42
C GLY A 79 -25.38 49.60 20.87
N GLY A 80 -26.45 49.97 20.16
CA GLY A 80 -27.84 49.58 20.41
C GLY A 80 -28.68 49.63 19.13
N GLY A 81 -29.96 49.26 19.20
CA GLY A 81 -30.89 49.34 18.06
C GLY A 81 -30.73 48.28 16.97
N THR A 82 -29.78 47.34 17.12
CA THR A 82 -29.63 46.20 16.21
C THR A 82 -29.52 44.89 16.99
N HIS A 83 -29.96 43.78 16.39
CA HIS A 83 -29.81 42.46 17.01
C HIS A 83 -28.34 42.05 17.22
N ARG A 84 -27.38 42.73 16.58
CA ARG A 84 -25.95 42.43 16.70
C ARG A 84 -25.34 43.05 17.96
N ALA A 85 -25.88 44.16 18.46
CA ALA A 85 -25.42 44.80 19.68
C ALA A 85 -25.50 43.83 20.88
N GLY A 86 -24.47 43.81 21.72
CA GLY A 86 -24.36 42.91 22.87
C GLY A 86 -24.00 41.44 22.56
N GLN A 87 -23.92 41.03 21.28
CA GLN A 87 -23.49 39.68 20.92
C GLN A 87 -21.98 39.48 21.07
N ALA A 88 -21.55 38.26 21.36
CA ALA A 88 -20.13 37.90 21.43
C ALA A 88 -19.41 38.03 20.08
N ALA A 89 -18.13 38.42 20.11
CA ALA A 89 -17.28 38.65 18.95
C ALA A 89 -15.85 38.11 19.17
N PHE A 90 -15.06 38.10 18.09
CA PHE A 90 -13.67 37.64 17.98
C PHE A 90 -13.38 36.17 18.29
N GLY A 91 -14.00 35.57 19.30
CA GLY A 91 -13.74 34.20 19.72
C GLY A 91 -14.11 33.16 18.66
N ASN A 92 -13.40 32.02 18.65
CA ASN A 92 -13.66 30.90 17.75
C ASN A 92 -14.93 30.11 18.07
N MET A 93 -15.44 30.25 19.29
CA MET A 93 -16.76 29.76 19.70
C MET A 93 -17.90 30.71 19.32
N CYS A 94 -17.59 31.94 18.90
CA CYS A 94 -18.60 32.94 18.59
C CYS A 94 -19.10 32.81 17.15
N ARG A 95 -20.42 32.91 16.95
CA ARG A 95 -21.02 33.07 15.62
C ARG A 95 -20.50 34.36 14.97
N GLY A 96 -19.91 34.24 13.78
CA GLY A 96 -19.28 35.38 13.07
C GLY A 96 -17.93 35.81 13.65
N GLY A 97 -17.38 35.09 14.62
CA GLY A 97 -16.01 35.29 15.12
C GLY A 97 -14.94 34.72 14.21
N ARG A 98 -13.66 34.84 14.61
CA ARG A 98 -12.53 34.30 13.84
C ARG A 98 -12.39 32.80 14.10
N MET A 99 -11.92 32.02 13.13
CA MET A 99 -11.58 30.61 13.41
C MET A 99 -10.30 30.48 14.26
N PHE A 100 -10.17 29.38 15.00
CA PHE A 100 -8.90 29.04 15.65
C PHE A 100 -7.81 28.75 14.59
N ALA A 101 -6.60 29.26 14.82
CA ALA A 101 -5.45 29.14 13.92
C ALA A 101 -5.81 29.35 12.43
N PRO A 102 -6.20 30.60 12.03
CA PRO A 102 -6.63 30.90 10.67
C PRO A 102 -5.66 30.37 9.61
N THR A 103 -6.18 29.70 8.58
CA THR A 103 -5.35 29.12 7.52
C THR A 103 -4.54 30.20 6.79
N LYS A 104 -3.26 29.92 6.56
CA LYS A 104 -2.30 30.85 5.95
C LYS A 104 -1.71 30.30 4.67
N VAL A 105 -1.37 31.19 3.75
CA VAL A 105 -0.83 30.85 2.43
C VAL A 105 0.57 30.23 2.50
N TRP A 106 1.38 30.61 3.49
CA TRP A 106 2.76 30.12 3.67
C TRP A 106 2.88 28.72 4.27
N ARG A 107 1.78 27.98 4.41
CA ARG A 107 1.84 26.55 4.71
C ARG A 107 2.75 25.85 3.70
N ARG A 108 3.54 24.86 4.14
CA ARG A 108 4.34 24.05 3.22
C ARG A 108 3.44 23.15 2.36
N TRP A 109 3.11 23.60 1.14
CA TRP A 109 2.26 22.88 0.20
C TRP A 109 3.02 21.81 -0.58
N HIS A 110 4.21 22.16 -1.04
CA HIS A 110 5.07 21.36 -1.91
C HIS A 110 6.11 20.59 -1.07
N VAL A 111 6.44 19.38 -1.52
CA VAL A 111 7.41 18.50 -0.86
C VAL A 111 8.53 18.17 -1.84
N LYS A 112 9.77 18.48 -1.44
CA LYS A 112 10.98 18.07 -2.16
C LYS A 112 11.18 16.57 -1.94
N VAL A 113 11.65 15.89 -2.98
CA VAL A 113 11.99 14.47 -2.96
C VAL A 113 13.31 14.34 -3.71
N ASN A 114 14.20 13.51 -3.19
CA ASN A 114 15.51 13.26 -3.78
C ASN A 114 15.32 12.77 -5.23
N GLN A 115 16.15 13.28 -6.14
CA GLN A 115 16.03 12.95 -7.56
C GLN A 115 16.23 11.45 -7.79
N ASN A 116 17.19 10.83 -7.08
CA ASN A 116 17.43 9.40 -7.18
C ASN A 116 16.27 8.57 -6.64
N GLU A 117 15.65 8.97 -5.52
CA GLU A 117 14.46 8.29 -4.95
C GLU A 117 13.27 8.36 -5.93
N LYS A 118 13.08 9.50 -6.62
CA LYS A 118 12.08 9.62 -7.70
C LYS A 118 12.36 8.66 -8.85
N ARG A 119 13.62 8.57 -9.29
CA ARG A 119 14.06 7.70 -10.39
C ARG A 119 13.89 6.21 -10.02
N TYR A 120 14.23 5.84 -8.79
CA TYR A 120 13.99 4.51 -8.23
C TYR A 120 12.50 4.16 -8.31
N ALA A 121 11.63 5.02 -7.77
CA ALA A 121 10.18 4.77 -7.79
C ALA A 121 9.63 4.62 -9.21
N THR A 122 10.10 5.42 -10.17
CA THR A 122 9.71 5.25 -11.58
C THR A 122 10.20 3.93 -12.18
N ALA A 123 11.44 3.52 -11.91
CA ALA A 123 11.97 2.24 -12.37
C ALA A 123 11.19 1.05 -11.80
N SER A 124 10.92 1.04 -10.49
CA SER A 124 10.07 0.03 -9.84
C SER A 124 8.65 -0.01 -10.43
N ALA A 125 8.08 1.13 -10.79
CA ALA A 125 6.75 1.19 -11.39
C ALA A 125 6.72 0.68 -12.84
N ILE A 126 7.80 0.91 -13.61
CA ILE A 126 7.97 0.33 -14.96
C ILE A 126 8.14 -1.19 -14.84
N ALA A 127 9.04 -1.68 -13.99
CA ALA A 127 9.22 -3.11 -13.74
C ALA A 127 7.91 -3.81 -13.35
N ALA A 128 7.12 -3.19 -12.46
CA ALA A 128 5.82 -3.72 -12.07
C ALA A 128 4.78 -3.79 -13.20
N SER A 129 4.93 -3.02 -14.28
CA SER A 129 4.00 -3.08 -15.43
C SER A 129 4.18 -4.33 -16.31
N ALA A 130 5.34 -4.99 -16.22
CA ALA A 130 5.59 -6.28 -16.87
C ALA A 130 4.93 -7.46 -16.12
N VAL A 131 4.58 -7.28 -14.85
CA VAL A 131 4.09 -8.37 -13.99
C VAL A 131 2.57 -8.47 -14.09
N THR A 132 2.09 -9.51 -14.79
CA THR A 132 0.66 -9.77 -15.02
C THR A 132 -0.18 -9.78 -13.74
N SER A 133 0.32 -10.40 -12.67
CA SER A 133 -0.38 -10.47 -11.38
C SER A 133 -0.61 -9.10 -10.75
N LEU A 134 0.37 -8.18 -10.84
CA LEU A 134 0.23 -6.81 -10.34
C LEU A 134 -0.75 -6.00 -11.19
N VAL A 135 -0.72 -6.19 -12.52
CA VAL A 135 -1.63 -5.50 -13.46
C VAL A 135 -3.09 -5.92 -13.23
N LEU A 136 -3.33 -7.22 -13.05
CA LEU A 136 -4.65 -7.76 -12.72
C LEU A 136 -5.13 -7.33 -11.33
N ALA A 137 -4.26 -7.37 -10.32
CA ALA A 137 -4.59 -6.94 -8.95
C ALA A 137 -5.04 -5.47 -8.88
N ARG A 138 -4.51 -4.62 -9.77
CA ARG A 138 -4.92 -3.21 -9.90
C ARG A 138 -6.32 -3.05 -10.54
N GLY A 139 -6.85 -4.12 -11.14
CA GLY A 139 -8.17 -4.16 -11.77
C GLY A 139 -8.17 -3.75 -13.25
N HIS A 140 -7.03 -3.85 -13.93
CA HIS A 140 -6.98 -3.78 -15.40
C HIS A 140 -7.50 -5.09 -16.02
N ARG A 141 -8.18 -4.99 -17.17
CA ARG A 141 -8.67 -6.16 -17.92
C ARG A 141 -7.68 -6.53 -19.01
N VAL A 142 -6.73 -7.40 -18.64
CA VAL A 142 -5.65 -7.88 -19.52
C VAL A 142 -5.74 -9.39 -19.77
N GLU A 143 -6.87 -10.02 -19.45
CA GLU A 143 -7.03 -11.48 -19.56
C GLU A 143 -6.96 -11.99 -21.01
N GLN A 144 -7.19 -11.12 -21.99
CA GLN A 144 -7.11 -11.43 -23.43
C GLN A 144 -5.82 -10.93 -24.10
N VAL A 145 -4.94 -10.25 -23.35
CA VAL A 145 -3.69 -9.72 -23.89
C VAL A 145 -2.70 -10.88 -23.99
N ALA A 146 -2.05 -11.02 -25.15
CA ALA A 146 -1.20 -12.18 -25.44
C ALA A 146 0.01 -12.29 -24.49
N GLU A 147 0.65 -11.17 -24.16
CA GLU A 147 1.76 -11.11 -23.21
C GLU A 147 1.98 -9.69 -22.65
N LEU A 148 2.73 -9.60 -21.55
CA LEU A 148 3.21 -8.35 -20.96
C LEU A 148 4.74 -8.41 -20.78
N PRO A 149 5.49 -7.31 -21.00
CA PRO A 149 5.06 -6.02 -21.53
C PRO A 149 4.45 -6.11 -22.94
N LEU A 150 3.42 -5.30 -23.20
CA LEU A 150 2.74 -5.28 -24.49
C LEU A 150 3.44 -4.26 -25.41
N VAL A 151 4.00 -4.73 -26.53
CA VAL A 151 4.71 -3.90 -27.51
C VAL A 151 3.98 -3.92 -28.84
N VAL A 152 3.71 -2.74 -29.41
CA VAL A 152 3.01 -2.53 -30.69
C VAL A 152 3.95 -1.89 -31.71
N SER A 153 3.75 -2.17 -32.99
CA SER A 153 4.57 -1.62 -34.09
C SER A 153 4.58 -0.09 -34.09
N ASN A 154 5.64 0.48 -34.67
CA ASN A 154 5.84 1.93 -34.77
C ASN A 154 4.76 2.64 -35.59
N ASP A 155 4.03 1.92 -36.44
CA ASP A 155 2.90 2.45 -37.22
C ASP A 155 1.84 3.08 -36.31
N PHE A 156 1.73 2.62 -35.07
CA PHE A 156 0.79 3.18 -34.11
C PHE A 156 1.11 4.66 -33.79
N GLU A 157 2.37 5.09 -33.84
CA GLU A 157 2.76 6.50 -33.58
C GLU A 157 2.21 7.47 -34.64
N SER A 158 1.99 6.98 -35.87
CA SER A 158 1.53 7.77 -37.02
C SER A 158 0.01 7.82 -37.17
N VAL A 159 -0.75 7.18 -36.27
CA VAL A 159 -2.21 7.18 -36.31
C VAL A 159 -2.76 8.54 -35.86
N SER A 160 -3.41 9.25 -36.78
CA SER A 160 -3.95 10.60 -36.54
C SER A 160 -5.44 10.61 -36.15
N LYS A 161 -6.23 9.65 -36.63
CA LYS A 161 -7.68 9.59 -36.37
C LYS A 161 -7.99 8.77 -35.12
N THR A 162 -8.85 9.31 -34.24
CA THR A 162 -9.30 8.61 -33.02
C THR A 162 -10.00 7.28 -33.31
N LYS A 163 -10.77 7.19 -34.42
CA LYS A 163 -11.45 5.94 -34.82
C LYS A 163 -10.45 4.82 -35.04
N ASP A 164 -9.36 5.12 -35.76
CA ASP A 164 -8.35 4.15 -36.15
C ASP A 164 -7.50 3.78 -34.93
N ALA A 165 -7.18 4.74 -34.06
CA ALA A 165 -6.49 4.48 -32.80
C ALA A 165 -7.30 3.55 -31.87
N ILE A 166 -8.62 3.71 -31.81
CA ILE A 166 -9.50 2.80 -31.07
C ILE A 166 -9.52 1.41 -31.72
N ALA A 167 -9.48 1.32 -33.06
CA ALA A 167 -9.42 0.04 -33.76
C ALA A 167 -8.14 -0.73 -33.40
N VAL A 168 -6.98 -0.07 -33.38
CA VAL A 168 -5.70 -0.66 -32.95
C VAL A 168 -5.79 -1.14 -31.49
N LEU A 169 -6.26 -0.29 -30.56
CA LEU A 169 -6.40 -0.68 -29.16
C LEU A 169 -7.36 -1.87 -28.96
N LYS A 170 -8.37 -2.01 -29.82
CA LYS A 170 -9.26 -3.17 -29.82
C LYS A 170 -8.56 -4.43 -30.29
N ALA A 171 -7.82 -4.33 -31.40
CA ALA A 171 -7.09 -5.43 -31.99
C ALA A 171 -6.01 -6.00 -31.05
N VAL A 172 -5.31 -5.13 -30.33
CA VAL A 172 -4.27 -5.51 -29.36
C VAL A 172 -4.86 -6.00 -28.00
N GLY A 173 -6.19 -6.08 -27.88
CA GLY A 173 -6.86 -6.65 -26.70
C GLY A 173 -7.13 -5.66 -25.55
N ALA A 174 -6.88 -4.37 -25.72
CA ALA A 174 -7.15 -3.34 -24.71
C ALA A 174 -8.63 -2.91 -24.63
N ASN A 175 -9.50 -3.43 -25.50
CA ASN A 175 -10.92 -3.06 -25.58
C ASN A 175 -11.65 -3.20 -24.23
N LYS A 176 -11.47 -4.33 -23.55
CA LYS A 176 -12.13 -4.60 -22.25
C LYS A 176 -11.73 -3.58 -21.19
N ASP A 177 -10.48 -3.11 -21.21
CA ASP A 177 -9.99 -2.12 -20.26
C ASP A 177 -10.58 -0.74 -20.52
N ILE A 178 -10.78 -0.37 -21.78
CA ILE A 178 -11.45 0.89 -22.18
C ILE A 178 -12.93 0.85 -21.81
N ILE A 179 -13.63 -0.25 -22.12
CA ILE A 179 -15.04 -0.44 -21.75
C ILE A 179 -15.22 -0.35 -20.23
N ARG A 180 -14.29 -0.91 -19.44
CA ARG A 180 -14.28 -0.79 -17.98
C ARG A 180 -14.22 0.68 -17.54
N VAL A 181 -13.43 1.54 -18.21
CA VAL A 181 -13.41 2.96 -17.89
C VAL A 181 -14.74 3.62 -18.22
N ILE A 182 -15.28 3.41 -19.41
CA ILE A 182 -16.54 4.03 -19.86
C ILE A 182 -17.68 3.68 -18.90
N LYS A 183 -17.83 2.41 -18.53
CA LYS A 183 -18.85 1.94 -17.57
C LYS A 183 -18.67 2.46 -16.15
N SER A 184 -17.47 2.96 -15.80
CA SER A 184 -17.14 3.40 -14.44
C SER A 184 -17.47 4.87 -14.14
N LYS A 185 -17.89 5.64 -15.15
CA LYS A 185 -18.17 7.07 -14.98
C LYS A 185 -19.34 7.27 -14.02
N LYS A 186 -19.06 7.89 -12.88
CA LYS A 186 -20.05 8.23 -11.84
C LYS A 186 -19.89 9.66 -11.38
N ILE A 187 -20.96 10.22 -10.82
CA ILE A 187 -20.92 11.52 -10.15
C ILE A 187 -20.07 11.37 -8.86
N ARG A 188 -19.17 12.32 -8.60
CA ARG A 188 -18.31 12.31 -7.41
C ARG A 188 -19.14 12.42 -6.12
N ALA A 189 -18.84 11.62 -5.11
CA ALA A 189 -19.47 11.79 -3.80
C ALA A 189 -19.02 13.11 -3.11
N GLY A 190 -19.92 13.72 -2.33
CA GLY A 190 -19.64 14.90 -1.50
C GLY A 190 -19.54 16.24 -2.24
N LYS A 191 -18.99 17.25 -1.55
CA LYS A 191 -18.94 18.67 -2.01
C LYS A 191 -17.98 18.91 -3.18
N GLY A 192 -17.17 17.93 -3.56
CA GLY A 192 -16.26 18.03 -4.70
C GLY A 192 -16.98 18.25 -6.04
N LYS A 193 -18.26 17.85 -6.13
CA LYS A 193 -19.10 18.06 -7.31
C LYS A 193 -19.20 19.53 -7.71
N LEU A 194 -19.34 20.40 -6.71
CA LEU A 194 -19.47 21.85 -6.85
C LEU A 194 -18.11 22.54 -7.08
N ARG A 195 -17.01 21.81 -7.00
CA ARG A 195 -15.63 22.35 -7.07
C ARG A 195 -14.89 21.81 -8.30
N ASN A 196 -15.51 21.91 -9.49
CA ASN A 196 -14.96 21.51 -10.78
C ASN A 196 -14.46 20.06 -10.87
N ARG A 197 -15.00 19.15 -10.04
CA ARG A 197 -14.63 17.74 -9.99
C ARG A 197 -15.88 16.85 -9.99
N ARG A 198 -16.85 17.18 -10.85
CA ARG A 198 -18.20 16.58 -10.89
C ARG A 198 -18.21 15.08 -11.15
N PHE A 199 -17.35 14.58 -12.02
CA PHE A 199 -17.31 13.17 -12.41
C PHE A 199 -16.03 12.47 -11.92
N VAL A 200 -16.12 11.16 -11.72
CA VAL A 200 -15.01 10.24 -11.45
C VAL A 200 -15.15 9.05 -12.38
N GLN A 201 -14.01 8.55 -12.87
CA GLN A 201 -13.92 7.34 -13.66
C GLN A 201 -12.57 6.65 -13.36
N ARG A 202 -12.46 5.37 -13.72
CA ARG A 202 -11.22 4.60 -13.58
C ARG A 202 -10.16 5.09 -14.58
N LYS A 203 -8.89 4.74 -14.32
CA LYS A 203 -7.79 4.91 -15.28
C LYS A 203 -7.68 3.67 -16.17
N GLY A 204 -7.54 3.89 -17.46
CA GLY A 204 -7.33 2.86 -18.47
C GLY A 204 -5.85 2.65 -18.80
N PRO A 205 -5.53 2.14 -19.99
CA PRO A 205 -4.15 1.90 -20.39
C PRO A 205 -3.34 3.19 -20.46
N LEU A 206 -2.02 3.06 -20.32
CA LEU A 206 -1.05 4.11 -20.61
C LEU A 206 -0.35 3.72 -21.92
N VAL A 207 -0.44 4.56 -22.95
CA VAL A 207 0.31 4.37 -24.19
C VAL A 207 1.62 5.15 -24.10
N VAL A 208 2.74 4.47 -24.34
CA VAL A 208 4.08 5.08 -24.32
C VAL A 208 4.66 5.10 -25.72
N TYR A 209 5.13 6.27 -26.13
CA TYR A 209 5.68 6.52 -27.46
C TYR A 209 7.06 7.19 -27.40
N ALA A 210 7.81 7.07 -28.50
CA ALA A 210 9.08 7.76 -28.70
C ALA A 210 8.89 9.02 -29.55
N ASN A 211 8.15 8.96 -30.66
CA ASN A 211 7.90 10.14 -31.51
C ASN A 211 6.40 10.44 -31.59
N ASP A 212 6.02 11.72 -31.50
CA ASP A 212 4.62 12.14 -31.63
C ASP A 212 4.32 12.53 -33.08
N ASN A 213 3.79 11.59 -33.85
CA ASN A 213 3.35 11.81 -35.23
C ASN A 213 1.82 11.94 -35.33
N GLY A 214 1.16 12.43 -34.28
CA GLY A 214 -0.29 12.62 -34.21
C GLY A 214 -1.02 11.71 -33.21
N LEU A 215 -0.32 10.72 -32.65
CA LEU A 215 -0.86 9.75 -31.68
C LEU A 215 -1.48 10.42 -30.44
N VAL A 216 -0.83 11.47 -29.90
CA VAL A 216 -1.36 12.17 -28.71
C VAL A 216 -2.72 12.78 -29.01
N SER A 217 -2.88 13.41 -30.16
CA SER A 217 -4.15 14.01 -30.60
C SER A 217 -5.21 12.94 -30.86
N ALA A 218 -4.83 11.82 -31.48
CA ALA A 218 -5.73 10.70 -31.74
C ALA A 218 -6.31 10.10 -30.47
N LEU A 219 -5.50 9.95 -29.42
CA LEU A 219 -5.89 9.28 -28.17
C LEU A 219 -6.45 10.22 -27.08
N ARG A 220 -6.20 11.53 -27.13
CA ARG A 220 -6.58 12.48 -26.06
C ARG A 220 -8.06 12.45 -25.69
N ASN A 221 -8.95 12.18 -26.66
CA ASN A 221 -10.39 12.17 -26.43
C ASN A 221 -10.92 10.82 -25.91
N VAL A 222 -10.10 9.76 -25.91
CA VAL A 222 -10.53 8.43 -25.48
C VAL A 222 -10.55 8.36 -23.94
N PRO A 223 -11.70 8.07 -23.30
CA PRO A 223 -11.80 8.09 -21.84
C PRO A 223 -10.84 7.12 -21.14
N GLY A 224 -9.97 7.67 -20.29
CA GLY A 224 -9.09 6.91 -19.40
C GLY A 224 -7.78 6.44 -20.01
N VAL A 225 -7.60 6.55 -21.33
CA VAL A 225 -6.32 6.37 -21.98
C VAL A 225 -5.46 7.59 -21.66
N ASP A 226 -4.30 7.36 -21.06
CA ASP A 226 -3.28 8.40 -20.95
C ASP A 226 -2.17 8.09 -21.95
N VAL A 227 -1.46 9.12 -22.42
CA VAL A 227 -0.31 8.99 -23.31
C VAL A 227 0.91 9.61 -22.61
N ALA A 228 2.09 9.01 -22.75
CA ALA A 228 3.33 9.54 -22.22
C ALA A 228 4.51 9.29 -23.16
N HIS A 229 5.43 10.24 -23.22
CA HIS A 229 6.69 10.08 -23.94
C HIS A 229 7.70 9.30 -23.07
N VAL A 230 8.48 8.39 -23.67
CA VAL A 230 9.44 7.52 -22.98
C VAL A 230 10.44 8.28 -22.08
N SER A 231 10.94 9.44 -22.53
CA SER A 231 11.88 10.25 -21.74
C SER A 231 11.22 11.00 -20.56
N ARG A 232 9.89 11.13 -20.54
CA ARG A 232 9.12 11.92 -19.57
C ARG A 232 8.11 11.06 -18.79
N LEU A 233 8.45 9.80 -18.53
CA LEU A 233 7.60 8.89 -17.77
C LEU A 233 7.43 9.35 -16.31
N GLY A 234 6.21 9.73 -15.94
CA GLY A 234 5.87 10.20 -14.62
C GLY A 234 5.31 9.11 -13.71
N LEU A 235 5.78 9.06 -12.45
CA LEU A 235 5.27 8.11 -11.44
C LEU A 235 3.75 8.20 -11.24
N LEU A 236 3.17 9.40 -11.30
CA LEU A 236 1.73 9.60 -11.11
C LEU A 236 0.89 8.91 -12.20
N GLN A 237 1.46 8.76 -13.40
CA GLN A 237 0.84 8.01 -14.49
C GLN A 237 1.14 6.52 -14.36
N LEU A 238 2.34 6.10 -13.98
CA LEU A 238 2.71 4.68 -13.89
C LEU A 238 2.08 3.96 -12.68
N ALA A 239 1.99 4.62 -11.52
CA ALA A 239 1.40 4.08 -10.30
C ALA A 239 0.31 5.00 -9.73
N PRO A 240 -0.83 5.23 -10.44
CA PRO A 240 -1.88 6.11 -9.93
C PRO A 240 -2.47 5.55 -8.63
N GLY A 241 -2.44 6.38 -7.58
CA GLY A 241 -2.85 6.01 -6.23
C GLY A 241 -1.78 5.28 -5.42
N ALA A 242 -0.51 5.33 -5.84
CA ALA A 242 0.59 4.55 -5.26
C ALA A 242 0.44 3.02 -5.41
N HIS A 243 -0.51 2.55 -6.22
CA HIS A 243 -0.66 1.13 -6.56
C HIS A 243 0.11 0.83 -7.85
N LEU A 244 1.03 -0.14 -7.74
CA LEU A 244 1.85 -0.67 -8.83
C LEU A 244 1.03 -1.46 -9.86
N GLY A 245 1.60 -1.71 -11.03
CA GLY A 245 0.99 -2.54 -12.07
C GLY A 245 -0.07 -1.81 -12.90
N ARG A 246 0.28 -0.69 -13.53
CA ARG A 246 -0.59 -0.11 -14.57
C ARG A 246 -0.45 -0.91 -15.86
N PHE A 247 -1.54 -1.07 -16.60
CA PHE A 247 -1.48 -1.61 -17.96
C PHE A 247 -0.83 -0.58 -18.89
N VAL A 248 0.37 -0.88 -19.39
CA VAL A 248 1.16 -0.03 -20.28
C VAL A 248 1.27 -0.70 -21.64
N ILE A 249 1.03 0.06 -22.69
CA ILE A 249 1.19 -0.32 -24.10
C ILE A 249 2.37 0.47 -24.62
N TRP A 250 3.43 -0.22 -25.04
CA TRP A 250 4.65 0.38 -25.56
C TRP A 250 4.62 0.37 -27.09
N THR A 251 5.11 1.43 -27.72
CA THR A 251 5.53 1.33 -29.12
C THR A 251 6.92 0.71 -29.18
N GLN A 252 7.24 0.05 -30.29
CA GLN A 252 8.55 -0.59 -30.48
C GLN A 252 9.71 0.41 -30.25
N ALA A 253 9.65 1.59 -30.85
CA ALA A 253 10.66 2.64 -30.67
C ALA A 253 10.75 3.12 -29.21
N ALA A 254 9.63 3.23 -28.50
CA ALA A 254 9.65 3.55 -27.07
C ALA A 254 10.29 2.45 -26.23
N PHE A 255 10.11 1.19 -26.64
CA PHE A 255 10.65 0.04 -25.92
C PHE A 255 12.17 -0.08 -26.09
N GLU A 256 12.67 0.08 -27.31
CA GLU A 256 14.11 0.08 -27.63
C GLU A 256 14.84 1.26 -26.95
N THR A 257 14.21 2.42 -26.86
CA THR A 257 14.80 3.62 -26.24
C THR A 257 14.88 3.54 -24.70
N LEU A 258 14.22 2.59 -24.04
CA LEU A 258 14.23 2.48 -22.58
C LEU A 258 15.63 2.24 -22.02
N ASP A 259 16.45 1.40 -22.66
CA ASP A 259 17.81 1.11 -22.21
C ASP A 259 18.73 2.33 -22.33
N SER A 260 18.56 3.15 -23.38
CA SER A 260 19.25 4.44 -23.47
C SER A 260 18.83 5.39 -22.33
N VAL A 261 17.53 5.44 -21.99
CA VAL A 261 17.00 6.36 -20.97
C VAL A 261 17.38 5.97 -19.54
N TYR A 262 17.37 4.67 -19.21
CA TYR A 262 17.60 4.18 -17.84
C TYR A 262 18.95 3.52 -17.63
N GLY A 263 19.66 3.17 -18.70
CA GLY A 263 20.90 2.41 -18.67
C GLY A 263 20.65 0.89 -18.61
N SER A 264 21.63 0.14 -19.08
CA SER A 264 21.77 -1.30 -18.94
C SER A 264 23.20 -1.61 -18.46
N GLU A 265 23.56 -2.89 -18.31
CA GLU A 265 24.94 -3.27 -18.01
C GLU A 265 25.91 -2.90 -19.14
N ALA A 266 25.43 -2.89 -20.39
CA ALA A 266 26.23 -2.55 -21.58
C ALA A 266 26.15 -1.07 -21.97
N THR A 267 25.03 -0.39 -21.65
CA THR A 267 24.75 0.97 -22.11
C THR A 267 24.63 1.93 -20.94
N GLN A 268 25.42 3.01 -20.95
CA GLN A 268 25.30 4.06 -19.94
C GLN A 268 23.95 4.78 -20.06
N SER A 269 23.34 5.13 -18.92
CA SER A 269 22.12 5.92 -18.90
C SER A 269 22.35 7.32 -19.47
N ALA A 270 21.41 7.81 -20.28
CA ALA A 270 21.33 9.22 -20.70
C ALA A 270 21.20 10.19 -19.51
N LYS A 271 20.87 9.70 -18.31
CA LYS A 271 20.83 10.50 -17.09
C LYS A 271 22.23 10.52 -16.47
N VAL A 272 22.85 11.70 -16.44
CA VAL A 272 24.19 11.90 -15.85
C VAL A 272 24.27 11.31 -14.43
N GLY A 273 25.28 10.47 -14.20
CA GLY A 273 25.58 9.83 -12.92
C GLY A 273 24.50 8.86 -12.42
N TYR A 274 23.63 8.34 -13.30
CA TYR A 274 22.56 7.42 -12.92
C TYR A 274 22.87 5.98 -13.35
N SER A 275 22.65 5.05 -12.44
CA SER A 275 22.56 3.62 -12.69
C SER A 275 21.23 3.07 -12.17
N LEU A 276 20.79 1.93 -12.71
CA LEU A 276 19.64 1.23 -12.17
C LEU A 276 19.93 0.74 -10.73
N PRO A 277 18.91 0.70 -9.85
CA PRO A 277 19.10 0.16 -8.51
C PRO A 277 19.42 -1.33 -8.54
N SER A 278 20.39 -1.74 -7.74
CA SER A 278 20.78 -3.14 -7.58
C SER A 278 19.81 -3.91 -6.69
N ASN A 279 19.66 -5.21 -6.97
CA ASN A 279 18.92 -6.11 -6.09
C ASN A 279 19.79 -6.48 -4.88
N ILE A 280 19.22 -6.44 -3.68
CA ILE A 280 19.88 -6.87 -2.44
C ILE A 280 19.85 -8.40 -2.31
N VAL A 281 18.89 -9.05 -2.96
CA VAL A 281 18.69 -10.50 -2.98
C VAL A 281 18.68 -10.96 -4.45
N ALA A 282 19.45 -11.99 -4.78
CA ALA A 282 19.56 -12.48 -6.16
C ALA A 282 18.28 -13.18 -6.67
N ASN A 283 17.62 -13.97 -5.81
CA ASN A 283 16.39 -14.69 -6.14
C ASN A 283 15.26 -14.37 -5.15
N THR A 284 14.09 -13.99 -5.66
CA THR A 284 12.91 -13.71 -4.84
C THR A 284 12.11 -14.95 -4.45
N ASP A 285 12.33 -16.09 -5.11
CA ASP A 285 11.71 -17.37 -4.76
C ASP A 285 12.47 -18.05 -3.61
N TYR A 286 12.15 -17.60 -2.40
CA TYR A 286 12.72 -18.19 -1.19
C TYR A 286 12.36 -19.65 -1.00
N LYS A 287 11.22 -20.12 -1.54
CA LYS A 287 10.82 -21.53 -1.38
C LYS A 287 11.72 -22.43 -2.19
N SER A 288 12.03 -22.06 -3.44
CA SER A 288 13.01 -22.76 -4.26
C SER A 288 14.39 -22.73 -3.61
N LEU A 289 14.83 -21.58 -3.08
CA LEU A 289 16.11 -21.46 -2.39
C LEU A 289 16.18 -22.37 -1.16
N ILE A 290 15.18 -22.32 -0.27
CA ILE A 290 15.13 -23.16 0.94
C ILE A 290 15.13 -24.66 0.60
N ASN A 291 14.49 -25.04 -0.50
CA ASN A 291 14.41 -26.44 -0.94
C ASN A 291 15.59 -26.88 -1.81
N SER A 292 16.63 -26.05 -1.98
CA SER A 292 17.84 -26.42 -2.70
C SER A 292 18.60 -27.57 -2.01
N SER A 293 19.32 -28.37 -2.79
CA SER A 293 20.08 -29.52 -2.31
C SER A 293 21.10 -29.15 -1.24
N GLU A 294 21.75 -28.01 -1.41
CA GLU A 294 22.80 -27.49 -0.54
C GLU A 294 22.24 -27.15 0.85
N ILE A 295 21.05 -26.55 0.91
CA ILE A 295 20.38 -26.23 2.18
C ILE A 295 19.79 -27.50 2.80
N GLN A 296 19.08 -28.32 2.02
CA GLN A 296 18.44 -29.54 2.53
C GLN A 296 19.45 -30.58 3.02
N ALA A 297 20.68 -30.59 2.51
CA ALA A 297 21.76 -31.47 3.00
C ALA A 297 22.22 -31.15 4.44
N VAL A 298 22.09 -29.89 4.87
CA VAL A 298 22.55 -29.43 6.20
C VAL A 298 21.39 -29.30 7.19
N VAL A 299 20.17 -29.05 6.70
CA VAL A 299 19.00 -28.86 7.56
C VAL A 299 18.57 -30.18 8.21
N ARG A 300 18.42 -30.16 9.54
CA ARG A 300 17.87 -31.28 10.32
C ARG A 300 16.44 -31.64 9.88
N PRO A 301 16.00 -32.90 10.05
CA PRO A 301 14.61 -33.28 9.77
C PRO A 301 13.63 -32.41 10.56
N SER A 302 12.54 -32.01 9.91
CA SER A 302 11.50 -31.20 10.54
C SER A 302 10.67 -32.03 11.52
N ASN A 303 10.38 -31.47 12.69
CA ASN A 303 9.35 -32.01 13.56
C ASN A 303 7.96 -31.86 12.91
N GLU A 304 6.96 -32.56 13.45
CA GLU A 304 5.56 -32.36 13.07
C GLU A 304 5.18 -30.87 13.17
N ALA A 305 4.47 -30.36 12.14
CA ALA A 305 4.09 -28.94 12.07
C ALA A 305 3.17 -28.51 13.22
N SER A 306 2.43 -29.44 13.79
CA SER A 306 1.57 -29.21 14.95
C SER A 306 2.13 -29.97 16.15
N THR A 307 2.48 -29.24 17.20
CA THR A 307 2.91 -29.85 18.46
C THR A 307 1.72 -30.46 19.18
N LYS A 308 1.71 -31.79 19.33
CA LYS A 308 0.78 -32.48 20.22
C LYS A 308 0.93 -31.93 21.63
N ARG A 309 -0.19 -31.56 22.27
CA ARG A 309 -0.21 -31.08 23.66
C ARG A 309 -0.45 -32.25 24.61
N PRO A 310 0.59 -32.85 25.22
CA PRO A 310 0.43 -34.10 25.95
C PRO A 310 -0.32 -33.94 27.28
N HIS A 311 -0.22 -32.77 27.91
CA HIS A 311 -0.79 -32.52 29.23
C HIS A 311 -1.56 -31.20 29.25
N VAL A 312 -2.81 -31.24 28.79
CA VAL A 312 -3.69 -30.06 28.71
C VAL A 312 -4.34 -29.69 30.04
N LEU A 313 -4.56 -30.67 30.93
CA LEU A 313 -5.23 -30.47 32.21
C LEU A 313 -4.55 -31.33 33.29
N LYS A 314 -4.12 -30.68 34.38
CA LYS A 314 -3.58 -31.38 35.56
C LYS A 314 -4.71 -32.11 36.28
N LYS A 315 -4.72 -33.44 36.17
CA LYS A 315 -5.66 -34.29 36.90
C LYS A 315 -5.13 -34.52 38.32
N ASN A 316 -5.93 -34.25 39.34
CA ASN A 316 -5.53 -34.39 40.75
C ASN A 316 -5.42 -35.88 41.14
N PRO A 317 -4.23 -36.39 41.56
CA PRO A 317 -4.03 -37.79 41.92
C PRO A 317 -4.87 -38.24 43.12
N LEU A 318 -5.07 -37.36 44.12
CA LEU A 318 -5.83 -37.71 45.33
C LEU A 318 -7.32 -37.94 45.05
N LYS A 319 -7.84 -37.37 43.95
CA LYS A 319 -9.23 -37.55 43.49
C LYS A 319 -9.36 -38.53 42.33
N ASN A 320 -8.28 -38.81 41.60
CA ASN A 320 -8.28 -39.66 40.41
C ASN A 320 -7.32 -40.84 40.58
N LYS A 321 -7.87 -42.01 40.92
CA LYS A 321 -7.12 -43.24 41.21
C LYS A 321 -6.21 -43.69 40.06
N GLN A 322 -6.63 -43.50 38.80
CA GLN A 322 -5.82 -43.86 37.62
C GLN A 322 -4.55 -43.01 37.52
N VAL A 323 -4.64 -41.73 37.88
CA VAL A 323 -3.49 -40.81 37.89
C VAL A 323 -2.60 -41.08 39.10
N LEU A 324 -3.19 -41.40 40.26
CA LEU A 324 -2.44 -41.83 41.45
C LEU A 324 -1.59 -43.06 41.16
N LEU A 325 -2.18 -44.09 40.54
CA LEU A 325 -1.48 -45.33 40.21
C LEU A 325 -0.40 -45.14 39.15
N ARG A 326 -0.63 -44.23 38.19
CA ARG A 326 0.41 -43.84 37.21
C ARG A 326 1.61 -43.18 37.86
N LEU A 327 1.40 -42.39 38.91
CA LEU A 327 2.47 -41.65 39.60
C LEU A 327 3.13 -42.46 40.73
N ASN A 328 2.35 -43.25 41.47
CA ASN A 328 2.80 -44.04 42.60
C ASN A 328 2.20 -45.46 42.55
N PRO A 329 2.96 -46.47 42.10
CA PRO A 329 2.47 -47.86 42.03
C PRO A 329 2.23 -48.48 43.42
N TYR A 330 2.93 -48.01 44.47
CA TYR A 330 2.78 -48.51 45.84
C TYR A 330 1.40 -48.18 46.44
N ALA A 331 0.70 -47.18 45.89
CA ALA A 331 -0.67 -46.86 46.31
C ALA A 331 -1.63 -48.05 46.19
N ARG A 332 -1.34 -49.01 45.30
CA ARG A 332 -2.09 -50.27 45.20
C ARG A 332 -1.90 -51.14 46.45
N ALA A 333 -0.66 -51.46 46.79
CA ALA A 333 -0.32 -52.28 47.96
C ALA A 333 -0.76 -51.59 49.27
N PHE A 334 -0.59 -50.27 49.38
CA PHE A 334 -1.03 -49.48 50.53
C PHE A 334 -2.54 -49.58 50.78
N SER A 335 -3.33 -49.58 49.70
CA SER A 335 -4.79 -49.77 49.77
C SER A 335 -5.18 -51.21 50.07
N GLU A 336 -4.52 -52.20 49.46
CA GLU A 336 -4.80 -53.63 49.65
C GLU A 336 -4.48 -54.08 51.09
N GLN A 337 -3.35 -53.64 51.64
CA GLN A 337 -2.89 -53.96 52.99
C GLN A 337 -3.50 -53.04 54.08
N LYS A 338 -4.34 -52.07 53.70
CA LYS A 338 -4.95 -51.07 54.59
C LYS A 338 -3.96 -50.42 55.56
N LEU A 339 -2.76 -50.09 55.07
CA LEU A 339 -1.67 -49.55 55.89
C LEU A 339 -2.03 -48.23 56.59
N GLY A 340 -2.98 -47.45 56.04
CA GLY A 340 -3.50 -46.24 56.67
C GLY A 340 -4.32 -46.47 57.96
N SER A 341 -4.61 -47.72 58.32
CA SER A 341 -5.32 -48.10 59.55
C SER A 341 -4.58 -49.19 60.33
N GLN A 342 -3.25 -49.22 60.21
CA GLN A 342 -2.43 -50.16 60.96
C GLN A 342 -2.57 -49.88 62.46
N LYS A 343 -2.97 -50.90 63.23
CA LYS A 343 -3.09 -50.80 64.68
C LYS A 343 -1.71 -50.67 65.30
N VAL A 344 -1.53 -49.69 66.17
CA VAL A 344 -0.32 -49.55 66.98
C VAL A 344 -0.48 -50.43 68.22
N GLU A 345 0.54 -51.20 68.55
CA GLU A 345 0.58 -51.97 69.80
C GLU A 345 0.64 -51.02 71.00
N GLY A 346 -0.39 -51.05 71.85
CA GLY A 346 -0.48 -50.20 73.02
C GLY A 346 0.58 -50.55 74.06
N LYS A 347 1.55 -49.64 74.29
CA LYS A 347 2.48 -49.76 75.41
C LYS A 347 1.80 -49.29 76.70
N LYS A 348 1.77 -50.14 77.74
CA LYS A 348 1.34 -49.75 79.09
C LYS A 348 2.30 -48.70 79.65
N VAL A 349 1.79 -47.53 80.04
CA VAL A 349 2.57 -46.48 80.69
C VAL A 349 2.98 -46.95 82.08
N LYS A 350 4.29 -47.08 82.33
CA LYS A 350 4.81 -47.29 83.69
C LYS A 350 4.79 -45.94 84.42
N ASN A 351 4.29 -45.93 85.66
CA ASN A 351 4.34 -44.76 86.55
C ASN A 351 5.81 -44.44 86.83
N THR A 352 6.35 -43.49 86.08
CA THR A 352 7.73 -43.02 86.19
C THR A 352 7.76 -41.76 87.05
N GLN A 353 8.92 -41.47 87.64
CA GLN A 353 9.15 -40.22 88.38
C GLN A 353 8.77 -38.96 87.56
N PHE A 354 8.75 -39.06 86.23
CA PHE A 354 8.23 -38.05 85.32
C PHE A 354 6.75 -37.73 85.58
N ALA A 355 5.90 -38.72 85.85
CA ALA A 355 4.48 -38.50 86.15
C ALA A 355 4.25 -37.87 87.53
N SER A 356 5.16 -38.07 88.49
CA SER A 356 5.11 -37.40 89.81
C SER A 356 5.69 -35.98 89.78
N LEU A 357 6.69 -35.71 88.93
CA LEU A 357 7.22 -34.36 88.66
C LEU A 357 6.28 -33.52 87.79
N LEU A 358 5.41 -34.14 86.99
CA LEU A 358 4.39 -33.45 86.18
C LEU A 358 3.22 -32.90 87.02
N LYS A 359 3.13 -33.29 88.31
CA LYS A 359 2.08 -32.85 89.26
C LYS A 359 2.57 -31.82 90.29
N GLN A 360 3.87 -31.47 90.29
CA GLN A 360 4.40 -30.25 90.90
C GLN A 360 4.43 -29.17 89.83
#